data_AF-A0A4U8TCQ5-F1
#
_entry.id   AF-A0A4U8TCQ5-F1
#
_cell.length_a   1.000
_cell.length_b   1.000
_cell.length_c   1.000
_cell.angle_alpha   90.00
_cell.angle_beta   90.00
_cell.angle_gamma   90.00
#
_symmetry.space_group_name_H-M   'P 1'
#
loop_
_entity.id
_entity.type
_entity.pdbx_description
1 polymer ?
#
loop_
_entity_poly.entity_id
_entity_poly.type
_entity_poly.pdbx_seq_one_letter_code
_entity_poly.pdbx_strand_id
1 'polypeptide(L)'
;MQKQAQSLYITQYLVTGQEYTIDCLFDAQGQPLYIIPRKRIDVREGKSTKGEVCDVKSLESYIRAMATKTHFVGAINVQAFITAQNEPIFIEVNPRLGGGSALSFAASENWVEAMIEMFIYKRLITPKPVHYGLKMARSYIETYF
;
A
#
# COMPACT_ATOMS: atom_id res chain seq x y z
N MET A 1 -14.55 6.15 -35.75
CA MET A 1 -13.20 6.72 -35.59
C MET A 1 -12.57 6.13 -34.34
N GLN A 2 -11.66 5.17 -34.48
CA GLN A 2 -10.91 4.62 -33.35
C GLN A 2 -9.88 5.68 -32.90
N LYS A 3 -10.00 6.19 -31.68
CA LYS A 3 -8.93 6.97 -31.05
C LYS A 3 -7.75 6.02 -30.82
N GLN A 4 -6.72 6.16 -31.64
CA GLN A 4 -5.42 5.56 -31.36
C GLN A 4 -4.97 6.11 -30.00
N ALA A 5 -4.92 5.26 -28.97
CA ALA A 5 -4.47 5.68 -27.66
C ALA A 5 -3.00 6.07 -27.79
N GLN A 6 -2.69 7.37 -27.68
CA GLN A 6 -1.31 7.83 -27.58
C GLN A 6 -0.69 7.15 -26.36
N SER A 7 0.39 6.39 -26.59
CA SER A 7 1.21 5.87 -25.49
C SER A 7 1.88 7.05 -24.80
N LEU A 8 1.40 7.38 -23.59
CA LEU A 8 1.98 8.41 -22.74
C LEU A 8 3.14 7.79 -21.97
N TYR A 9 4.34 7.94 -22.50
CA TYR A 9 5.56 7.55 -21.80
C TYR A 9 6.04 8.69 -20.90
N ILE A 10 6.55 8.35 -19.73
CA ILE A 10 7.25 9.27 -18.83
C ILE A 10 8.71 8.82 -18.67
N THR A 11 9.62 9.77 -18.55
CA THR A 11 11.04 9.50 -18.22
C THR A 11 11.33 10.10 -16.84
N GLN A 12 12.00 9.32 -15.99
CA GLN A 12 12.44 9.77 -14.67
C GLN A 12 13.84 9.23 -14.37
N TYR A 13 14.49 9.77 -13.36
CA TYR A 13 15.71 9.18 -12.82
C TYR A 13 15.44 7.79 -12.24
N LEU A 14 16.42 6.89 -12.36
CA LEU A 14 16.38 5.60 -11.68
C LEU A 14 16.57 5.84 -10.18
N VAL A 15 15.54 5.53 -9.40
CA VAL A 15 15.58 5.62 -7.95
C VAL A 15 16.20 4.35 -7.38
N THR A 16 17.18 4.50 -6.49
CA THR A 16 17.85 3.39 -5.81
C THR A 16 17.66 3.52 -4.30
N GLY A 17 17.49 2.40 -3.62
CA GLY A 17 17.23 2.37 -2.19
C GLY A 17 16.38 1.19 -1.77
N GLN A 18 15.91 1.21 -0.52
CA GLN A 18 14.98 0.20 -0.03
C GLN A 18 13.57 0.51 -0.53
N GLU A 19 12.99 -0.42 -1.28
CA GLU A 19 11.64 -0.30 -1.79
C GLU A 19 10.59 -0.68 -0.72
N TYR A 20 9.52 0.10 -0.67
CA TYR A 20 8.36 -0.09 0.18
C TYR A 20 7.07 -0.01 -0.63
N THR A 21 6.07 -0.81 -0.22
CA THR A 21 4.67 -0.56 -0.53
C THR A 21 3.98 -0.15 0.76
N ILE A 22 3.35 1.02 0.79
CA ILE A 22 2.56 1.51 1.90
C ILE A 22 1.09 1.22 1.58
N ASP A 23 0.52 0.23 2.24
CA ASP A 23 -0.91 -0.05 2.14
C ASP A 23 -1.66 0.90 3.08
N CYS A 24 -2.72 1.52 2.58
CA CYS A 24 -3.52 2.47 3.33
C CYS A 24 -5.01 2.11 3.22
N LEU A 25 -5.73 2.40 4.30
CA LEU A 25 -7.19 2.38 4.31
C LEU A 25 -7.68 3.71 4.87
N PHE A 26 -8.52 4.39 4.10
CA PHE A 26 -9.18 5.64 4.49
C PHE A 26 -10.69 5.43 4.63
N ASP A 27 -11.32 6.15 5.56
CA ASP A 27 -12.78 6.18 5.68
C ASP A 27 -13.45 7.05 4.61
N ALA A 28 -14.76 7.23 4.73
CA ALA A 28 -15.55 8.05 3.81
C ALA A 28 -15.29 9.57 3.96
N GLN A 29 -14.59 9.99 5.01
CA GLN A 29 -14.20 11.37 5.28
C GLN A 29 -12.72 11.63 4.94
N GLY A 30 -12.05 10.61 4.39
CA GLY A 30 -10.64 10.65 4.04
C GLY A 30 -9.69 10.68 5.23
N GLN A 31 -10.14 10.23 6.41
CA GLN A 31 -9.25 9.99 7.53
C GLN A 31 -8.56 8.64 7.38
N PRO A 32 -7.23 8.57 7.56
CA PRO A 32 -6.50 7.32 7.50
C PRO A 32 -6.78 6.46 8.73
N LEU A 33 -7.29 5.25 8.52
CA LEU A 33 -7.41 4.21 9.54
C LEU A 33 -6.14 3.39 9.62
N TYR A 34 -5.57 3.06 8.46
CA TYR A 34 -4.32 2.32 8.35
C TYR A 34 -3.38 3.02 7.39
N ILE A 35 -2.11 3.07 7.78
CA ILE A 35 -0.97 3.41 6.93
C ILE A 35 0.12 2.42 7.32
N ILE A 36 0.29 1.37 6.53
CA ILE A 36 1.14 0.22 6.86
C ILE A 36 2.24 0.09 5.81
N PRO A 37 3.45 0.60 6.10
CA PRO A 37 4.62 0.36 5.27
C PRO A 37 5.01 -1.12 5.28
N ARG A 38 5.22 -1.67 4.09
CA ARG A 38 5.80 -3.00 3.90
C ARG A 38 7.10 -2.89 3.14
N LYS A 39 8.19 -3.29 3.78
CA LYS A 39 9.48 -3.47 3.15
C LYS A 39 9.37 -4.59 2.12
N ARG A 40 9.81 -4.35 0.90
CA ARG A 40 9.87 -5.37 -0.16
C ARG A 40 11.24 -6.01 -0.11
N ILE A 41 11.31 -7.21 0.46
CA ILE A 41 12.57 -7.95 0.67
C ILE A 41 13.00 -8.64 -0.62
N ASP A 42 12.04 -9.21 -1.35
CA ASP A 42 12.27 -9.85 -2.64
C ASP A 42 11.12 -9.48 -3.59
N VAL A 43 11.47 -9.22 -4.84
CA VAL A 43 10.57 -8.71 -5.88
C VAL A 43 10.82 -9.48 -7.16
N ARG A 44 9.76 -10.06 -7.71
CA ARG A 44 9.76 -10.72 -9.02
C ARG A 44 8.66 -10.10 -9.88
N GLU A 45 9.02 -9.63 -11.07
CA GLU A 45 8.07 -9.04 -12.04
C GLU A 45 7.20 -7.93 -11.43
N GLY A 46 7.81 -7.04 -10.64
CA GLY A 46 7.11 -5.94 -9.96
C GLY A 46 6.24 -6.37 -8.77
N LYS A 47 6.13 -7.67 -8.46
CA LYS A 47 5.39 -8.20 -7.32
C LYS A 47 6.34 -8.59 -6.18
N SER A 48 6.03 -8.12 -4.98
CA SER A 48 6.75 -8.55 -3.77
C SER A 48 6.43 -10.01 -3.47
N THR A 49 7.46 -10.87 -3.52
CA THR A 49 7.40 -12.29 -3.15
C THR A 49 7.71 -12.49 -1.67
N LYS A 50 8.53 -11.61 -1.09
CA LYS A 50 8.79 -11.54 0.35
C LYS A 50 8.67 -10.10 0.84
N GLY A 51 8.08 -9.93 2.01
CA GLY A 51 7.95 -8.62 2.64
C GLY A 51 7.85 -8.68 4.15
N GLU A 52 8.03 -7.52 4.77
CA GLU A 52 7.99 -7.30 6.21
C GLU A 52 7.20 -6.04 6.52
N VAL A 53 6.30 -6.10 7.50
CA VAL A 53 5.59 -4.92 8.01
C VAL A 53 6.54 -4.10 8.88
N CYS A 54 6.73 -2.84 8.54
CA CYS A 54 7.72 -1.99 9.20
C CYS A 54 7.09 -0.72 9.75
N ASP A 55 7.53 -0.28 10.92
CA ASP A 55 7.16 1.03 11.45
C ASP A 55 8.10 2.09 10.87
N VAL A 56 7.66 2.75 9.80
CA VAL A 56 8.44 3.76 9.09
C VAL A 56 7.74 5.11 9.17
N LYS A 57 8.02 5.85 10.25
CA LYS A 57 7.36 7.13 10.58
C LYS A 57 7.49 8.21 9.51
N SER A 58 8.60 8.22 8.76
CA SER A 58 8.79 9.17 7.65
C SER A 58 7.75 8.93 6.56
N LEU A 59 7.58 7.68 6.10
CA LEU A 59 6.57 7.32 5.10
C LEU A 59 5.16 7.60 5.62
N GLU A 60 4.86 7.25 6.87
CA GLU A 60 3.55 7.53 7.46
C GLU A 60 3.22 9.03 7.42
N SER A 61 4.16 9.87 7.85
CA SER A 61 4.00 11.33 7.85
C SER A 61 3.72 11.88 6.45
N TYR A 62 4.42 11.38 5.44
CA TYR A 62 4.19 11.79 4.05
C TYR A 62 2.82 11.35 3.52
N ILE A 63 2.36 10.14 3.83
CA ILE A 63 1.00 9.71 3.44
C ILE A 63 -0.05 10.61 4.08
N ARG A 64 0.08 10.94 5.36
CA ARG A 64 -0.84 11.86 6.05
C ARG A 64 -0.84 13.22 5.38
N ALA A 65 0.32 13.75 5.02
CA ALA A 65 0.43 15.03 4.31
C ALA A 65 -0.14 14.99 2.88
N MET A 66 -0.08 13.84 2.18
CA MET A 66 -0.74 13.68 0.88
C MET A 66 -2.27 13.60 1.01
N ALA A 67 -2.76 12.94 2.07
CA ALA A 67 -4.18 12.77 2.33
C ALA A 67 -4.91 14.10 2.58
N THR A 68 -4.23 15.09 3.19
CA THR A 68 -4.82 16.43 3.38
C THR A 68 -5.05 17.19 2.08
N LYS A 69 -4.39 16.80 0.98
CA LYS A 69 -4.48 17.48 -0.32
C LYS A 69 -5.34 16.75 -1.35
N THR A 70 -5.40 15.42 -1.27
CA THR A 70 -5.96 14.58 -2.36
C THR A 70 -7.31 13.95 -2.00
N HIS A 71 -7.72 13.99 -0.74
CA HIS A 71 -8.94 13.36 -0.21
C HIS A 71 -9.10 11.90 -0.68
N PHE A 72 -8.29 11.02 -0.09
CA PHE A 72 -8.33 9.60 -0.36
C PHE A 72 -9.51 8.90 0.31
N VAL A 73 -10.14 7.93 -0.35
CA VAL A 73 -11.25 7.13 0.22
C VAL A 73 -11.02 5.66 -0.09
N GLY A 74 -11.21 4.80 0.91
CA GLY A 74 -11.04 3.36 0.77
C GLY A 74 -9.58 2.92 0.69
N ALA A 75 -9.35 1.78 0.05
CA ALA A 75 -8.03 1.17 0.00
C ALA A 75 -7.14 1.80 -1.07
N ILE A 76 -5.92 2.16 -0.68
CA ILE A 76 -4.89 2.71 -1.54
C ILE A 76 -3.59 1.99 -1.25
N ASN A 77 -2.77 1.74 -2.26
CA ASN A 77 -1.38 1.37 -2.04
C ASN A 77 -0.46 2.37 -2.74
N VAL A 78 0.56 2.80 -2.01
CA VAL A 78 1.55 3.77 -2.48
C VAL A 78 2.90 3.08 -2.53
N GLN A 79 3.68 3.27 -3.59
CA GLN A 79 5.03 2.72 -3.70
C GLN A 79 6.05 3.83 -3.54
N ALA A 80 7.08 3.57 -2.75
CA ALA A 80 8.17 4.50 -2.51
C ALA A 80 9.48 3.75 -2.32
N PHE A 81 10.58 4.47 -2.52
CA PHE A 81 11.92 4.06 -2.10
C PHE A 81 12.38 4.95 -0.97
N ILE A 82 13.17 4.40 -0.04
CA ILE A 82 13.99 5.19 0.88
C ILE A 82 15.43 5.07 0.41
N THR A 83 16.03 6.20 0.03
CA THR A 83 17.41 6.27 -0.48
C THR A 83 18.43 6.00 0.62
N ALA A 84 19.71 5.86 0.25
CA ALA A 84 20.80 5.72 1.21
C ALA A 84 20.95 6.95 2.14
N GLN A 85 20.47 8.12 1.70
CA GLN A 85 20.41 9.36 2.47
C GLN A 85 19.15 9.48 3.33
N ASN A 86 18.37 8.40 3.44
CA ASN A 86 17.12 8.33 4.21
C ASN A 86 16.01 9.25 3.67
N GLU A 87 16.00 9.52 2.36
CA GLU A 87 15.00 10.33 1.68
C GLU A 87 13.91 9.45 1.05
N PRO A 88 12.61 9.68 1.34
CA PRO A 88 11.51 9.02 0.65
C PRO A 88 11.26 9.58 -0.75
N ILE A 89 11.29 8.72 -1.76
CA ILE A 89 10.94 9.04 -3.15
C ILE A 89 9.73 8.20 -3.57
N PHE A 90 8.61 8.85 -3.87
CA PHE A 90 7.35 8.21 -4.25
C PHE A 90 7.30 7.94 -5.75
N ILE A 91 6.82 6.76 -6.14
CA ILE A 91 6.82 6.29 -7.54
C ILE A 91 5.39 6.19 -8.09
N GLU A 92 4.49 5.61 -7.31
CA GLU A 92 3.11 5.38 -7.74
C GLU A 92 2.13 5.46 -6.56
N VAL A 93 0.90 5.88 -6.88
CA VAL A 93 -0.26 5.83 -6.00
C VAL A 93 -1.36 5.08 -6.75
N ASN A 94 -1.79 3.95 -6.20
CA ASN A 94 -2.82 3.11 -6.80
C ASN A 94 -4.06 3.12 -5.90
N PRO A 95 -5.21 3.66 -6.36
CA PRO A 95 -6.45 3.68 -5.60
C PRO A 95 -7.16 2.32 -5.64
N ARG A 96 -6.47 1.28 -5.14
CA ARG A 96 -6.95 -0.09 -5.02
C ARG A 96 -6.18 -0.83 -3.94
N LEU A 97 -6.66 -2.02 -3.60
CA LEU A 97 -5.87 -3.00 -2.86
C LEU A 97 -4.60 -3.38 -3.64
N GLY A 98 -3.49 -3.49 -2.92
CA GLY A 98 -2.22 -3.95 -3.44
C GLY A 98 -2.19 -5.47 -3.54
N GLY A 99 -1.45 -5.99 -4.52
CA GLY A 99 -1.27 -7.44 -4.64
C GLY A 99 -0.69 -8.07 -3.37
N GLY A 100 0.11 -7.32 -2.60
CA GLY A 100 0.75 -7.68 -1.34
C GLY A 100 -0.06 -7.39 -0.05
N SER A 101 -1.24 -6.79 -0.13
CA SER A 101 -1.97 -6.27 1.04
C SER A 101 -2.42 -7.36 2.02
N ALA A 102 -2.43 -8.63 1.62
CA ALA A 102 -2.67 -9.76 2.52
C ALA A 102 -1.73 -9.76 3.75
N LEU A 103 -0.48 -9.31 3.60
CA LEU A 103 0.43 -9.15 4.74
C LEU A 103 -0.04 -8.02 5.68
N SER A 104 -0.52 -6.91 5.14
CA SER A 104 -1.08 -5.80 5.93
C SER A 104 -2.35 -6.22 6.66
N PHE A 105 -3.17 -7.07 6.05
CA PHE A 105 -4.38 -7.62 6.69
C PHE A 105 -4.00 -8.55 7.84
N ALA A 106 -3.06 -9.47 7.61
CA ALA A 106 -2.56 -10.38 8.65
C ALA A 106 -1.90 -9.63 9.81
N ALA A 107 -1.28 -8.48 9.55
CA ALA A 107 -0.67 -7.66 10.59
C ALA A 107 -1.64 -6.69 11.28
N SER A 108 -2.88 -6.54 10.82
CA SER A 108 -3.86 -5.63 11.42
C SER A 108 -5.21 -6.31 11.56
N GLU A 109 -6.05 -6.20 10.54
CA GLU A 109 -7.36 -6.84 10.47
C GLU A 109 -7.82 -7.06 9.02
N ASN A 110 -8.97 -7.70 8.86
CA ASN A 110 -9.58 -7.89 7.55
C ASN A 110 -10.18 -6.56 7.04
N TRP A 111 -9.47 -5.90 6.13
CA TRP A 111 -9.92 -4.62 5.59
C TRP A 111 -11.19 -4.73 4.75
N VAL A 112 -11.52 -5.89 4.19
CA VAL A 112 -12.77 -6.06 3.44
C VAL A 112 -13.97 -5.90 4.38
N GLU A 113 -13.90 -6.52 5.56
CA GLU A 113 -14.93 -6.40 6.59
C GLU A 113 -15.03 -4.95 7.09
N ALA A 114 -13.89 -4.33 7.42
CA ALA A 114 -13.80 -2.92 7.80
C ALA A 114 -14.44 -1.99 6.74
N MET A 115 -14.16 -2.22 5.46
CA MET A 115 -14.75 -1.47 4.34
C MET A 115 -16.26 -1.67 4.24
N ILE A 116 -16.77 -2.88 4.43
CA ILE A 116 -18.22 -3.15 4.44
C ILE A 116 -18.89 -2.39 5.59
N GLU A 117 -18.34 -2.47 6.80
CA GLU A 117 -18.85 -1.76 7.97
C GLU A 117 -18.91 -0.24 7.74
N MET A 118 -17.83 0.36 7.22
CA MET A 118 -17.78 1.80 6.95
C MET A 118 -18.66 2.24 5.78
N PHE A 119 -18.59 1.56 4.64
CA PHE A 119 -19.16 2.08 3.39
C PHE A 119 -20.59 1.60 3.14
N ILE A 120 -20.92 0.39 3.57
CA ILE A 120 -22.27 -0.19 3.39
C ILE A 120 -23.12 0.10 4.63
N TYR A 121 -22.66 -0.31 5.81
CA TYR A 121 -23.42 -0.16 7.05
C TYR A 121 -23.26 1.20 7.73
N LYS A 122 -22.37 2.07 7.22
CA LYS A 122 -22.11 3.41 7.74
C LYS A 122 -21.76 3.43 9.23
N ARG A 123 -21.05 2.38 9.69
CA ARG A 123 -20.60 2.27 11.07
C ARG A 123 -19.20 2.84 11.22
N LEU A 124 -18.97 3.46 12.38
CA LEU A 124 -17.62 3.79 12.81
C LEU A 124 -16.91 2.50 13.20
N ILE A 125 -15.65 2.39 12.79
CA ILE A 125 -14.78 1.28 13.17
C ILE A 125 -13.62 1.81 13.98
N THR A 126 -13.20 1.03 14.96
CA THR A 126 -11.99 1.31 15.75
C THR A 126 -10.87 0.44 15.22
N PRO A 127 -9.83 1.02 14.59
CA PRO A 127 -8.72 0.23 14.04
C PRO A 127 -8.03 -0.60 15.12
N LYS A 128 -7.85 -1.90 14.86
CA LYS A 128 -7.02 -2.77 15.70
C LYS A 128 -5.52 -2.41 15.59
N PRO A 129 -4.71 -2.72 16.62
CA PRO A 129 -3.26 -2.50 16.59
C PRO A 129 -2.58 -3.19 15.41
N VAL A 130 -1.49 -2.59 14.93
CA VAL A 130 -0.65 -3.17 13.87
C VAL A 130 0.52 -3.95 14.49
N HIS A 131 0.70 -5.19 14.03
CA HIS A 131 1.78 -6.08 14.42
C HIS A 131 3.00 -5.90 13.50
N TYR A 132 3.87 -4.94 13.85
CA TYR A 132 5.12 -4.70 13.14
C TYR A 132 6.11 -5.86 13.27
N GLY A 133 6.97 -6.03 12.27
CA GLY A 133 7.94 -7.13 12.16
C GLY A 133 7.37 -8.41 11.56
N LEU A 134 6.06 -8.50 11.31
CA LEU A 134 5.45 -9.65 10.65
C LEU A 134 6.01 -9.78 9.22
N LYS A 135 6.48 -10.98 8.88
CA LYS A 135 7.05 -11.33 7.56
C LYS A 135 6.13 -12.28 6.82
N MET A 136 6.07 -12.12 5.50
CA MET A 136 5.38 -13.05 4.60
C MET A 136 6.32 -13.43 3.46
N ALA A 137 6.27 -14.70 3.08
CA ALA A 137 6.80 -15.21 1.83
C ALA A 137 5.65 -15.85 1.04
N ARG A 138 5.64 -15.65 -0.28
CA ARG A 138 4.68 -16.26 -1.19
C ARG A 138 5.29 -17.50 -1.83
N SER A 139 4.55 -18.59 -1.81
CA SER A 139 4.76 -19.76 -2.64
C SER A 139 3.58 -19.91 -3.60
N TYR A 140 3.86 -20.39 -4.82
CA TYR A 140 2.82 -20.88 -5.70
C TYR A 140 2.53 -22.32 -5.34
N ILE A 141 1.26 -22.66 -5.19
CA ILE A 141 0.81 -24.03 -4.98
C ILE A 141 0.11 -24.43 -6.27
N GLU A 142 0.64 -25.44 -6.95
CA GLU A 142 -0.01 -26.05 -8.10
C GLU A 142 -1.11 -26.98 -7.58
N THR A 143 -2.34 -26.76 -8.04
CA THR A 143 -3.48 -27.63 -7.74
C THR A 143 -3.86 -28.34 -9.03
N TYR A 144 -3.71 -29.65 -9.05
CA TYR A 144 -4.17 -30.50 -10.14
C TYR A 144 -5.55 -31.04 -9.77
N PHE A 145 -6.49 -30.96 -10.70
CA PHE A 145 -7.86 -31.44 -10.55
C PHE A 145 -8.17 -32.51 -11.60
#